data_AF-A0ABD3Q3S4-F1
#
_entry.id   AF-A0ABD3Q3S4-F1
#
_cell.length_a   1.000
_cell.length_b   1.000
_cell.length_c   1.000
_cell.angle_alpha   90.00
_cell.angle_beta   90.00
_cell.angle_gamma   90.00
#
_symmetry.space_group_name_H-M   'P 1'
#
loop_
_entity.id
_entity.type
_entity.pdbx_description
1 polymer ?
#
loop_
_entity_poly.entity_id
_entity_poly.type
_entity_poly.pdbx_seq_one_letter_code
_entity_poly.pdbx_strand_id
1 'polypeptide(L)'
;MSPVQVSSNVAATPETIWSTCFVPMKWESWDPDLKEMQDVKGACENGTTCTFLMNDGNKIPVALSNIEENKRLVFSGGMFGGLLSFEGKVLISSVDASNSKIDYSKPSLHKIKVETIDRSTSNILLSNTAVKIKMPSYTPKEQAETTVWDAMYAGFASMGLAAIPTSAGVYAAMQFSPKFVKATNWSSRTAILIMPPLFAFAYSAESKLVHRMHEMASDAEHSKHMAEWTHQHMIKEHKEQLKRMATQKILQQPGMENVVTHKTEGDDEAHEKEIVDKFRESVLNSNIRVIPGNELGFYHKVANFWQENPFKILAFAGIPTVGYIFYGRSGQEHLQLQMKVMHTRVMGQFAVISMLLTLMGFKEYMDRSGKYVTEADVNARVAQMQESRMELLARLKREKAAAAQVAEKRLKAHEADMKAKQKMIQS
;
A
#
# COMPACT_ATOMS: atom_id res chain seq x y z
N MET A 1 -14.10 7.65 8.47
CA MET A 1 -14.25 7.12 7.10
C MET A 1 -15.74 7.15 6.78
N SER A 2 -16.12 7.71 5.64
CA SER A 2 -17.51 7.65 5.18
C SER A 2 -17.88 6.20 4.88
N PRO A 3 -19.11 5.75 5.18
CA PRO A 3 -19.54 4.39 4.85
C PRO A 3 -19.47 4.19 3.33
N VAL A 4 -18.83 3.11 2.89
CA VAL A 4 -18.81 2.71 1.48
C VAL A 4 -20.15 2.03 1.20
N GLN A 5 -20.94 2.65 0.33
CA GLN A 5 -22.20 2.09 -0.13
C GLN A 5 -21.98 1.47 -1.51
N VAL A 6 -22.42 0.22 -1.67
CA VAL A 6 -22.38 -0.51 -2.93
C VAL A 6 -23.81 -0.88 -3.29
N SER A 7 -24.21 -0.59 -4.52
CA SER A 7 -25.55 -0.84 -5.03
C SER A 7 -25.48 -1.81 -6.22
N SER A 8 -26.38 -2.79 -6.28
CA SER A 8 -26.51 -3.70 -7.41
C SER A 8 -27.97 -3.95 -7.76
N ASN A 9 -28.28 -4.11 -9.05
CA ASN A 9 -29.61 -4.50 -9.52
C ASN A 9 -29.61 -6.01 -9.82
N VAL A 10 -30.66 -6.70 -9.37
CA VAL A 10 -30.82 -8.15 -9.47
C VAL A 10 -32.17 -8.45 -10.10
N ALA A 11 -32.19 -9.38 -11.06
CA ALA A 11 -33.40 -9.85 -11.73
C ALA A 11 -34.16 -10.90 -10.88
N ALA A 12 -34.55 -10.49 -9.67
CA ALA A 12 -35.38 -11.27 -8.77
C ALA A 12 -36.26 -10.34 -7.91
N THR A 13 -37.42 -10.84 -7.48
CA THR A 13 -38.29 -10.09 -6.54
C THR A 13 -37.68 -10.05 -5.14
N PRO A 14 -38.04 -9.07 -4.30
CA PRO A 14 -37.52 -8.98 -2.92
C PRO A 14 -37.80 -10.24 -2.11
N GLU A 15 -38.97 -10.87 -2.30
CA GLU A 15 -39.37 -12.11 -1.63
C GLU A 15 -38.49 -13.29 -2.05
N THR A 16 -38.14 -13.35 -3.34
CA THR A 16 -37.27 -14.39 -3.88
C THR A 16 -35.85 -14.24 -3.31
N ILE A 17 -35.33 -13.02 -3.25
CA ILE A 17 -34.02 -12.73 -2.65
C ILE A 17 -34.02 -13.08 -1.16
N TRP A 18 -35.08 -12.68 -0.43
CA TRP A 18 -35.18 -12.92 1.00
C TRP A 18 -35.22 -14.42 1.35
N SER A 19 -36.12 -15.14 0.70
CA SER A 19 -36.31 -16.59 0.91
C SER A 19 -35.10 -17.42 0.49
N THR A 20 -34.33 -16.97 -0.51
CA THR A 20 -33.15 -17.69 -0.99
C THR A 20 -31.89 -17.36 -0.17
N CYS A 21 -31.65 -16.07 0.11
CA CYS A 21 -30.38 -15.63 0.68
C CYS A 21 -30.37 -15.53 2.21
N PHE A 22 -31.49 -15.14 2.83
CA PHE A 22 -31.53 -14.78 4.25
C PHE A 22 -32.27 -15.82 5.11
N VAL A 23 -33.42 -16.32 4.66
CA VAL A 23 -34.21 -17.32 5.41
C VAL A 23 -33.40 -18.59 5.74
N PRO A 24 -32.59 -19.16 4.82
CA PRO A 24 -31.83 -20.37 5.13
C PRO A 24 -30.67 -20.14 6.10
N MET A 25 -30.30 -18.89 6.36
CA MET A 25 -29.11 -18.54 7.13
C MET A 25 -27.86 -19.27 6.56
N LYS A 26 -27.68 -19.21 5.23
CA LYS A 26 -26.55 -19.81 4.50
C LYS A 26 -25.87 -18.78 3.59
N TRP A 27 -25.22 -17.80 4.23
CA TRP A 27 -24.65 -16.65 3.52
C TRP A 27 -23.43 -17.01 2.68
N GLU A 28 -22.77 -18.14 2.98
CA GLU A 28 -21.66 -18.70 2.21
C GLU A 28 -22.03 -19.06 0.76
N SER A 29 -23.34 -19.17 0.46
CA SER A 29 -23.80 -19.45 -0.90
C SER A 29 -23.66 -18.25 -1.85
N TRP A 30 -23.60 -17.03 -1.32
CA TRP A 30 -23.59 -15.80 -2.12
C TRP A 30 -22.51 -14.79 -1.70
N ASP A 31 -22.01 -14.82 -0.46
CA ASP A 31 -20.90 -13.99 0.00
C ASP A 31 -19.57 -14.74 -0.19
N PRO A 32 -18.70 -14.33 -1.13
CA PRO A 32 -17.44 -15.02 -1.40
C PRO A 32 -16.41 -14.87 -0.28
N ASP A 33 -16.56 -13.90 0.65
CA ASP A 33 -15.62 -13.67 1.74
C ASP A 33 -15.92 -14.56 2.96
N LEU A 34 -17.15 -15.09 3.03
CA LEU A 34 -17.62 -15.96 4.11
C LEU A 34 -17.42 -17.44 3.76
N LYS A 35 -16.71 -18.16 4.62
CA LYS A 35 -16.48 -19.60 4.45
C LYS A 35 -17.69 -20.41 4.89
N GLU A 36 -18.23 -20.09 6.07
CA GLU A 36 -19.38 -20.77 6.66
C GLU A 36 -19.98 -19.87 7.76
N MET A 37 -21.29 -19.99 8.00
CA MET A 37 -21.92 -19.42 9.19
C MET A 37 -22.12 -20.51 10.25
N GLN A 38 -21.56 -20.30 11.44
CA GLN A 38 -21.60 -21.23 12.57
C GLN A 38 -22.47 -20.68 13.71
N ASP A 39 -22.86 -21.55 14.65
CA ASP A 39 -23.53 -21.19 15.90
C ASP A 39 -24.81 -20.33 15.74
N VAL A 40 -25.59 -20.57 14.68
CA VAL A 40 -26.84 -19.83 14.42
C VAL A 40 -27.87 -20.16 15.51
N LYS A 41 -28.25 -19.15 16.30
CA LYS A 41 -29.25 -19.25 17.36
C LYS A 41 -30.45 -18.36 17.02
N GLY A 42 -31.47 -18.96 16.42
CA GLY A 42 -32.72 -18.30 16.04
C GLY A 42 -33.01 -18.37 14.55
N ALA A 43 -34.22 -17.95 14.15
CA ALA A 43 -34.55 -17.78 12.73
C ALA A 43 -33.92 -16.48 12.19
N CYS A 44 -34.21 -16.05 10.97
CA CYS A 44 -33.81 -14.72 10.49
C CYS A 44 -34.70 -13.62 11.12
N GLU A 45 -34.60 -13.44 12.45
CA GLU A 45 -35.40 -12.53 13.28
C GLU A 45 -34.52 -11.63 14.16
N ASN A 46 -35.11 -10.57 14.72
CA ASN A 46 -34.39 -9.62 15.56
C ASN A 46 -33.84 -10.30 16.82
N GLY A 47 -32.54 -10.15 17.07
CA GLY A 47 -31.86 -10.77 18.21
C GLY A 47 -31.18 -12.10 17.89
N THR A 48 -31.32 -12.61 16.67
CA THR A 48 -30.57 -13.80 16.23
C THR A 48 -29.07 -13.55 16.28
N THR A 49 -28.34 -14.52 16.82
CA THR A 49 -26.89 -14.49 16.92
C THR A 49 -26.27 -15.60 16.09
N CYS A 50 -25.15 -15.33 15.46
CA CYS A 50 -24.38 -16.29 14.68
C CYS A 50 -22.89 -15.92 14.69
N THR A 51 -22.05 -16.82 14.22
CA THR A 51 -20.61 -16.61 14.08
C THR A 51 -20.25 -16.70 12.60
N PHE A 52 -19.71 -15.61 12.04
CA PHE A 52 -19.15 -15.61 10.69
C PHE A 52 -17.76 -16.25 10.74
N LEU A 53 -17.56 -17.36 10.02
CA LEU A 53 -16.24 -17.92 9.76
C LEU A 53 -15.76 -17.39 8.41
N MET A 54 -14.76 -16.50 8.44
CA MET A 54 -14.18 -15.91 7.24
C MET A 54 -13.21 -16.90 6.56
N ASN A 55 -12.89 -16.68 5.28
CA ASN A 55 -11.95 -17.53 4.54
C ASN A 55 -10.53 -17.58 5.12
N ASP A 56 -10.11 -16.54 5.85
CA ASP A 56 -8.83 -16.47 6.57
C ASP A 56 -8.83 -17.25 7.90
N GLY A 57 -9.97 -17.86 8.27
CA GLY A 57 -10.16 -18.61 9.51
C GLY A 57 -10.60 -17.76 10.71
N ASN A 58 -10.76 -16.44 10.54
CA ASN A 58 -11.25 -15.57 11.60
C ASN A 58 -12.72 -15.85 11.91
N LYS A 59 -13.04 -15.90 13.21
CA LYS A 59 -14.40 -16.08 13.73
C LYS A 59 -14.92 -14.77 14.29
N ILE A 60 -16.03 -14.30 13.76
CA ILE A 60 -16.60 -13.00 14.11
C ILE A 60 -18.03 -13.22 14.64
N PRO A 61 -18.31 -12.96 15.93
CA PRO A 61 -19.67 -13.04 16.46
C PRO A 61 -20.50 -11.87 15.92
N VAL A 62 -21.68 -12.19 15.41
CA VAL A 62 -22.62 -11.28 14.77
C VAL A 62 -24.00 -11.41 15.40
N ALA A 63 -24.67 -10.28 15.57
CA ALA A 63 -26.06 -10.19 16.00
C ALA A 63 -26.87 -9.47 14.93
N LEU A 64 -28.05 -10.01 14.61
CA LEU A 64 -29.00 -9.42 13.68
C LEU A 64 -29.96 -8.47 14.42
N SER A 65 -30.23 -7.32 13.81
CA SER A 65 -31.12 -6.29 14.33
C SER A 65 -31.85 -5.58 13.20
N ASN A 66 -32.93 -4.88 13.52
CA ASN A 66 -33.75 -4.11 12.56
C ASN A 66 -34.11 -4.91 11.29
N ILE A 67 -34.51 -6.16 11.47
CA ILE A 67 -34.97 -7.03 10.39
C ILE A 67 -36.39 -6.63 10.00
N GLU A 68 -36.55 -6.23 8.75
CA GLU A 68 -37.84 -6.04 8.07
C GLU A 68 -37.87 -7.00 6.89
N GLU A 69 -38.76 -7.99 6.95
CA GLU A 69 -38.86 -9.04 5.93
C GLU A 69 -38.98 -8.44 4.52
N ASN A 70 -38.18 -8.95 3.59
CA ASN A 70 -38.10 -8.51 2.20
C ASN A 70 -37.62 -7.06 1.98
N LYS A 71 -37.14 -6.36 3.01
CA LYS A 71 -36.75 -4.94 2.92
C LYS A 71 -35.39 -4.63 3.49
N ARG A 72 -35.10 -5.08 4.71
CA ARG A 72 -33.93 -4.60 5.44
C ARG A 72 -33.41 -5.62 6.43
N LEU A 73 -32.09 -5.72 6.51
CA LEU A 73 -31.39 -6.47 7.55
C LEU A 73 -30.17 -5.67 8.01
N VAL A 74 -30.03 -5.48 9.32
CA VAL A 74 -28.84 -4.88 9.93
C VAL A 74 -28.14 -5.95 10.74
N PHE A 75 -26.83 -6.08 10.56
CA PHE A 75 -26.03 -7.00 11.36
C PHE A 75 -24.88 -6.23 11.99
N SER A 76 -24.59 -6.52 13.25
CA SER A 76 -23.49 -5.91 13.98
C SER A 76 -22.63 -6.97 14.63
N GLY A 77 -21.33 -6.73 14.70
CA GLY A 77 -20.39 -7.65 15.32
C GLY A 77 -19.27 -6.93 16.02
N GLY A 78 -18.60 -7.66 16.90
CA GLY A 78 -17.46 -7.17 17.68
C GLY A 78 -16.21 -7.97 17.34
N MET A 79 -15.11 -7.27 17.07
CA MET A 79 -13.77 -7.86 17.03
C MET A 79 -12.97 -7.46 18.28
N PHE A 80 -11.95 -8.25 18.62
CA PHE A 80 -11.02 -7.97 19.72
C PHE A 80 -11.69 -7.76 21.08
N GLY A 81 -12.61 -8.66 21.46
CA GLY A 81 -13.29 -8.58 22.76
C GLY A 81 -14.18 -7.34 22.92
N GLY A 82 -14.72 -6.81 21.82
CA GLY A 82 -15.61 -5.64 21.82
C GLY A 82 -14.91 -4.30 21.67
N LEU A 83 -13.58 -4.28 21.48
CA LEU A 83 -12.83 -3.03 21.28
C LEU A 83 -13.17 -2.35 19.94
N LEU A 84 -13.51 -3.15 18.92
CA LEU A 84 -13.94 -2.68 17.62
C LEU A 84 -15.32 -3.26 17.32
N SER A 85 -16.29 -2.40 17.05
CA SER A 85 -17.60 -2.81 16.55
C SER A 85 -17.76 -2.43 15.08
N PHE A 86 -18.53 -3.23 14.37
CA PHE A 86 -18.94 -2.93 13.01
C PHE A 86 -20.44 -3.12 12.85
N GLU A 87 -21.02 -2.39 11.90
CA GLU A 87 -22.44 -2.45 11.57
C GLU A 87 -22.59 -2.48 10.05
N GLY A 88 -23.07 -3.60 9.51
CA GLY A 88 -23.42 -3.77 8.10
C GLY A 88 -24.93 -3.61 7.88
N LYS A 89 -25.32 -3.01 6.76
CA LYS A 89 -26.73 -2.82 6.39
C LYS A 89 -26.98 -3.39 5.00
N VAL A 90 -28.00 -4.23 4.88
CA VAL A 90 -28.54 -4.67 3.60
C VAL A 90 -29.93 -4.07 3.44
N LEU A 91 -30.14 -3.34 2.35
CA LEU A 91 -31.43 -2.80 1.98
C LEU A 91 -31.84 -3.39 0.63
N ILE A 92 -33.05 -3.91 0.54
CA ILE A 92 -33.65 -4.45 -0.69
C ILE A 92 -34.82 -3.54 -1.05
N SER A 93 -34.80 -3.00 -2.26
CA SER A 93 -35.86 -2.16 -2.79
C SER A 93 -36.34 -2.73 -4.12
N SER A 94 -37.65 -2.85 -4.31
CA SER A 94 -38.22 -3.23 -5.61
C SER A 94 -38.01 -2.08 -6.58
N VAL A 95 -37.46 -2.40 -7.77
CA VAL A 95 -37.31 -1.44 -8.88
C VAL A 95 -38.51 -1.59 -9.82
N ASP A 96 -38.90 -2.83 -10.10
CA ASP A 96 -40.09 -3.18 -10.87
C ASP A 96 -40.65 -4.56 -10.42
N ALA A 97 -41.55 -5.15 -11.21
CA ALA A 97 -42.22 -6.41 -10.88
C ALA A 97 -41.30 -7.65 -10.88
N SER A 98 -40.12 -7.59 -11.51
CA SER A 98 -39.18 -8.73 -11.59
C SER A 98 -37.75 -8.40 -11.18
N ASN A 99 -37.44 -7.13 -10.92
CA ASN A 99 -36.12 -6.64 -10.56
C ASN A 99 -36.14 -5.92 -9.21
N SER A 100 -35.08 -6.14 -8.45
CA SER A 100 -34.83 -5.48 -7.16
C SER A 100 -33.44 -4.88 -7.15
N LYS A 101 -33.27 -3.83 -6.35
CA LYS A 101 -31.99 -3.20 -6.06
C LYS A 101 -31.57 -3.55 -4.65
N ILE A 102 -30.36 -4.08 -4.52
CA ILE A 102 -29.72 -4.39 -3.25
C ILE A 102 -28.68 -3.31 -2.97
N ASP A 103 -28.88 -2.55 -1.90
CA ASP A 103 -27.92 -1.60 -1.38
C ASP A 103 -27.23 -2.20 -0.15
N TYR A 104 -25.94 -2.48 -0.29
CA TYR A 104 -25.08 -2.97 0.77
C TYR A 104 -24.20 -1.82 1.28
N SER A 105 -24.35 -1.47 2.55
CA SER A 105 -23.43 -0.56 3.24
C SER A 105 -22.36 -1.38 3.93
N LYS A 106 -21.12 -1.28 3.45
CA LYS A 106 -19.99 -1.97 4.08
C LYS A 106 -19.87 -1.56 5.53
N PRO A 107 -19.59 -2.50 6.45
CA PRO A 107 -19.35 -2.19 7.84
C PRO A 107 -18.36 -1.04 8.01
N SER A 108 -18.83 0.09 8.55
CA SER A 108 -17.93 1.11 9.06
C SER A 108 -17.45 0.66 10.44
N LEU A 109 -16.13 0.56 10.58
CA LEU A 109 -15.48 0.33 11.88
C LEU A 109 -15.77 1.54 12.77
N HIS A 110 -16.70 1.37 13.71
CA HIS A 110 -16.97 2.36 14.73
C HIS A 110 -16.04 2.11 15.91
N LYS A 111 -15.20 3.09 16.24
CA LYS A 111 -14.70 3.19 17.61
C LYS A 111 -15.88 3.63 18.46
N ILE A 112 -16.18 2.90 19.54
CA ILE A 112 -17.26 3.24 20.48
C ILE A 112 -17.11 4.71 20.90
N LYS A 113 -18.01 5.57 20.40
CA LYS A 113 -18.11 6.98 20.74
C LYS A 113 -19.57 7.41 20.62
N VAL A 114 -20.07 8.08 21.66
CA VAL A 114 -21.46 8.52 21.89
C VAL A 114 -21.95 9.53 20.81
N GLU A 115 -23.25 9.46 20.50
CA GLU A 115 -24.07 10.01 19.39
C GLU A 115 -23.83 11.46 18.88
N THR A 116 -24.11 11.72 17.59
CA THR A 116 -25.26 12.54 17.05
C THR A 116 -25.24 12.62 15.50
N ILE A 117 -26.43 12.77 14.90
CA ILE A 117 -26.92 12.59 13.50
C ILE A 117 -26.62 13.78 12.53
N ASP A 118 -26.38 13.55 11.20
CA ASP A 118 -27.26 13.92 10.05
C ASP A 118 -26.61 13.85 8.62
N ARG A 119 -27.49 13.80 7.60
CA ARG A 119 -27.48 13.43 6.14
C ARG A 119 -26.57 14.14 5.10
N SER A 120 -26.31 13.47 3.95
CA SER A 120 -26.82 13.83 2.57
C SER A 120 -25.97 13.32 1.37
N THR A 121 -26.61 12.47 0.54
CA THR A 121 -26.69 12.30 -0.95
C THR A 121 -25.56 12.65 -1.95
N SER A 122 -25.27 11.76 -2.93
CA SER A 122 -25.42 11.97 -4.41
C SER A 122 -24.89 10.81 -5.30
N ASN A 123 -25.55 10.64 -6.47
CA ASN A 123 -25.47 9.59 -7.51
C ASN A 123 -24.25 9.64 -8.46
N ILE A 124 -23.99 8.55 -9.24
CA ILE A 124 -23.70 8.53 -10.71
C ILE A 124 -23.65 7.07 -11.26
N LEU A 125 -24.23 6.88 -12.46
CA LEU A 125 -24.31 5.66 -13.30
C LEU A 125 -23.06 5.43 -14.19
N LEU A 126 -22.72 4.16 -14.51
CA LEU A 126 -22.84 3.57 -15.88
C LEU A 126 -22.15 2.19 -16.08
N SER A 127 -22.99 1.25 -16.52
CA SER A 127 -22.84 0.11 -17.47
C SER A 127 -21.65 -0.87 -17.51
N ASN A 128 -22.04 -2.14 -17.36
CA ASN A 128 -21.73 -3.35 -18.15
C ASN A 128 -20.27 -3.77 -18.42
N THR A 129 -19.87 -4.92 -17.88
CA THR A 129 -18.95 -5.82 -18.60
C THR A 129 -19.07 -7.28 -18.18
N ALA A 130 -18.97 -8.15 -19.20
CA ALA A 130 -18.60 -9.54 -19.11
C ALA A 130 -17.41 -9.78 -18.15
N VAL A 131 -17.45 -10.92 -17.45
CA VAL A 131 -16.49 -11.33 -16.43
C VAL A 131 -15.10 -11.52 -17.04
N LYS A 132 -14.29 -10.46 -16.97
CA LYS A 132 -12.84 -10.48 -17.10
C LYS A 132 -12.32 -10.58 -15.67
N ILE A 133 -11.55 -11.64 -15.35
CA ILE A 133 -10.87 -11.76 -14.06
C ILE A 133 -9.85 -10.62 -13.98
N LYS A 134 -10.32 -9.51 -13.42
CA LYS A 134 -9.52 -8.33 -13.12
C LYS A 134 -8.82 -8.68 -11.82
N MET A 135 -7.51 -8.96 -11.89
CA MET A 135 -6.70 -8.91 -10.67
C MET A 135 -7.04 -7.56 -10.01
N PRO A 136 -7.44 -7.52 -8.73
CA PRO A 136 -7.80 -6.27 -8.08
C PRO A 136 -6.57 -5.38 -8.11
N SER A 137 -6.55 -4.48 -9.08
CA SER A 137 -5.60 -3.39 -9.17
C SER A 137 -6.02 -2.43 -8.06
N TYR A 138 -5.63 -2.75 -6.83
CA TYR A 138 -5.79 -1.85 -5.71
C TYR A 138 -5.19 -0.51 -6.11
N THR A 139 -5.93 0.55 -5.87
CA THR A 139 -5.38 1.89 -6.03
C THR A 139 -4.20 2.03 -5.05
N PRO A 140 -3.18 2.88 -5.33
CA PRO A 140 -2.07 3.10 -4.41
C PRO A 140 -2.52 3.49 -2.99
N LYS A 141 -3.70 4.11 -2.87
CA LYS A 141 -4.32 4.43 -1.57
C LYS A 141 -4.80 3.19 -0.83
N GLU A 142 -5.48 2.27 -1.49
CA GLU A 142 -5.95 1.03 -0.86
C GLU A 142 -4.78 0.15 -0.44
N GLN A 143 -3.71 0.08 -1.24
CA GLN A 143 -2.48 -0.64 -0.86
C GLN A 143 -1.82 -0.03 0.39
N ALA A 144 -1.79 1.30 0.49
CA ALA A 144 -1.27 1.97 1.68
C ALA A 144 -2.14 1.65 2.91
N GLU A 145 -3.47 1.65 2.78
CA GLU A 145 -4.38 1.32 3.88
C GLU A 145 -4.24 -0.13 4.36
N THR A 146 -4.15 -1.10 3.45
CA THR A 146 -3.94 -2.51 3.82
C THR A 146 -2.60 -2.72 4.53
N THR A 147 -1.56 -2.04 4.06
CA THR A 147 -0.21 -2.10 4.66
C THR A 147 -0.19 -1.54 6.07
N VAL A 148 -0.85 -0.39 6.28
CA VAL A 148 -0.99 0.20 7.61
C VAL A 148 -1.73 -0.76 8.54
N TRP A 149 -2.78 -1.43 8.06
CA TRP A 149 -3.54 -2.39 8.86
C TRP A 149 -2.71 -3.62 9.25
N ASP A 150 -1.96 -4.19 8.31
CA ASP A 150 -1.04 -5.31 8.55
C ASP A 150 0.04 -4.96 9.60
N ALA A 151 0.59 -3.75 9.50
CA ALA A 151 1.55 -3.23 10.47
C ALA A 151 0.91 -3.04 11.86
N MET A 152 -0.30 -2.47 11.92
CA MET A 152 -1.04 -2.31 13.17
C MET A 152 -1.35 -3.66 13.82
N TYR A 153 -1.78 -4.66 13.05
CA TYR A 153 -2.08 -6.00 13.57
C TYR A 153 -0.84 -6.67 14.18
N ALA A 154 0.30 -6.58 13.50
CA ALA A 154 1.58 -7.07 14.03
C ALA A 154 2.02 -6.31 15.29
N GLY A 155 1.77 -4.99 15.32
CA GLY A 155 1.92 -4.18 16.51
C GLY A 155 1.11 -4.72 17.68
N PHE A 156 -0.20 -4.93 17.50
CA PHE A 156 -1.08 -5.43 18.55
C PHE A 156 -0.70 -6.84 19.04
N ALA A 157 -0.33 -7.74 18.14
CA ALA A 157 0.14 -9.07 18.51
C ALA A 157 1.39 -8.99 19.41
N SER A 158 2.38 -8.17 19.03
CA SER A 158 3.59 -7.97 19.83
C SER A 158 3.32 -7.27 21.17
N MET A 159 2.36 -6.33 21.20
CA MET A 159 1.90 -5.67 22.42
C MET A 159 1.33 -6.68 23.43
N GLY A 160 0.45 -7.57 22.97
CA GLY A 160 -0.16 -8.59 23.80
C GLY A 160 0.88 -9.54 24.38
N LEU A 161 1.83 -9.98 23.55
CA LEU A 161 2.92 -10.85 23.99
C LEU A 161 3.85 -10.16 25.00
N ALA A 162 4.17 -8.88 24.82
CA ALA A 162 5.01 -8.11 25.75
C ALA A 162 4.26 -7.73 27.05
N ALA A 163 2.94 -7.63 27.03
CA ALA A 163 2.13 -7.31 28.20
C ALA A 163 2.17 -8.41 29.26
N ILE A 164 2.25 -9.69 28.88
CA ILE A 164 2.28 -10.82 29.80
C ILE A 164 3.50 -10.76 30.75
N PRO A 165 4.76 -10.76 30.27
CA PRO A 165 5.93 -10.73 31.15
C PRO A 165 6.02 -9.41 31.93
N THR A 166 5.62 -8.29 31.32
CA THR A 166 5.63 -6.98 32.00
C THR A 166 4.65 -6.96 33.17
N SER A 167 3.43 -7.47 32.97
CA SER A 167 2.42 -7.55 34.03
C SER A 167 2.83 -8.50 35.14
N ALA A 168 3.36 -9.66 34.79
CA ALA A 168 3.89 -10.63 35.75
C ALA A 168 5.06 -10.04 36.55
N GLY A 169 5.97 -9.32 35.90
CA GLY A 169 7.10 -8.66 36.54
C GLY A 169 6.69 -7.55 37.52
N VAL A 170 5.73 -6.70 37.14
CA VAL A 170 5.18 -5.67 38.03
C VAL A 170 4.44 -6.31 39.21
N TYR A 171 3.64 -7.36 38.96
CA TYR A 171 2.94 -8.08 40.00
C TYR A 171 3.91 -8.74 41.00
N ALA A 172 4.93 -9.44 40.50
CA ALA A 172 5.98 -10.03 41.34
C ALA A 172 6.76 -8.95 42.12
N ALA A 173 7.11 -7.82 41.50
CA ALA A 173 7.78 -6.73 42.18
C ALA A 173 6.91 -6.11 43.29
N MET A 174 5.59 -6.04 43.10
CA MET A 174 4.64 -5.59 44.12
C MET A 174 4.52 -6.58 45.28
N GLN A 175 4.55 -7.89 45.00
CA GLN A 175 4.38 -8.92 46.03
C GLN A 175 5.66 -9.20 46.82
N PHE A 176 6.82 -9.28 46.16
CA PHE A 176 8.07 -9.72 46.77
C PHE A 176 8.96 -8.58 47.30
N SER A 177 8.74 -7.33 46.88
CA SER A 177 9.60 -6.20 47.29
C SER A 177 8.83 -5.06 47.95
N PRO A 178 8.76 -5.03 49.30
CA PRO A 178 8.19 -3.90 50.05
C PRO A 178 8.90 -2.59 49.75
N LYS A 179 10.19 -2.65 49.41
CA LYS A 179 10.99 -1.49 48.98
C LYS A 179 10.48 -0.92 47.66
N PHE A 180 10.13 -1.77 46.70
CA PHE A 180 9.56 -1.33 45.43
C PHE A 180 8.22 -0.62 45.62
N VAL A 181 7.34 -1.18 46.47
CA VAL A 181 6.04 -0.56 46.80
C VAL A 181 6.23 0.80 47.48
N LYS A 182 7.16 0.92 48.43
CA LYS A 182 7.45 2.21 49.09
C LYS A 182 8.11 3.24 48.16
N ALA A 183 8.93 2.79 47.21
CA ALA A 183 9.65 3.67 46.30
C ALA A 183 8.81 4.14 45.10
N THR A 184 7.74 3.42 44.73
CA THR A 184 6.97 3.69 43.51
C THR A 184 5.54 4.14 43.79
N ASN A 185 5.16 5.28 43.23
CA ASN A 185 3.77 5.76 43.24
C ASN A 185 2.91 4.99 42.23
N TRP A 186 1.58 5.01 42.39
CA TRP A 186 0.63 4.34 41.49
C TRP A 186 0.87 4.69 40.00
N SER A 187 1.10 5.98 39.71
CA SER A 187 1.44 6.47 38.36
C SER A 187 2.76 5.90 37.80
N SER A 188 3.73 5.56 38.65
CA SER A 188 4.98 4.94 38.20
C SER A 188 4.76 3.47 37.86
N ARG A 189 3.93 2.78 38.64
CA ARG A 189 3.60 1.37 38.43
C ARG A 189 2.82 1.16 37.14
N THR A 190 1.84 2.03 36.86
CA THR A 190 1.11 1.99 35.58
C THR A 190 2.03 2.28 34.39
N ALA A 191 3.01 3.18 34.52
CA ALA A 191 3.95 3.44 33.43
C ALA A 191 4.88 2.24 33.15
N ILE A 192 5.41 1.57 34.18
CA ILE A 192 6.23 0.36 34.00
C ILE A 192 5.40 -0.74 33.34
N LEU A 193 4.10 -0.82 33.65
CA LEU A 193 3.19 -1.78 33.04
C LEU A 193 2.91 -1.50 31.55
N ILE A 194 2.73 -0.24 31.19
CA ILE A 194 2.24 0.18 29.86
C ILE A 194 3.37 0.41 28.85
N MET A 195 4.54 0.89 29.30
CA MET A 195 5.62 1.31 28.39
C MET A 195 6.22 0.16 27.56
N PRO A 196 6.61 -0.99 28.14
CA PRO A 196 7.20 -2.06 27.34
C PRO A 196 6.25 -2.64 26.27
N PRO A 197 4.95 -2.87 26.55
CA PRO A 197 3.98 -3.25 25.52
C PRO A 197 3.81 -2.21 24.41
N LEU A 198 3.74 -0.92 24.75
CA LEU A 198 3.68 0.16 23.75
C LEU A 198 4.94 0.22 22.90
N PHE A 199 6.11 -0.02 23.51
CA PHE A 199 7.37 -0.08 22.77
C PHE A 199 7.40 -1.26 21.80
N ALA A 200 7.00 -2.45 22.24
CA ALA A 200 6.89 -3.63 21.39
C ALA A 200 5.92 -3.39 20.22
N PHE A 201 4.76 -2.78 20.51
CA PHE A 201 3.79 -2.36 19.48
C PHE A 201 4.44 -1.47 18.42
N ALA A 202 5.08 -0.37 18.85
CA ALA A 202 5.66 0.60 17.94
C ALA A 202 6.78 -0.03 17.10
N TYR A 203 7.65 -0.80 17.74
CA TYR A 203 8.77 -1.48 17.08
C TYR A 203 8.30 -2.49 16.02
N SER A 204 7.33 -3.35 16.36
CA SER A 204 6.79 -4.36 15.44
C SER A 204 6.02 -3.74 14.28
N ALA A 205 5.19 -2.72 14.57
CA ALA A 205 4.44 -1.99 13.55
C ALA A 205 5.39 -1.29 12.57
N GLU A 206 6.42 -0.62 13.07
CA GLU A 206 7.42 0.05 12.22
C GLU A 206 8.22 -0.95 11.39
N SER A 207 8.72 -2.03 12.00
CA SER A 207 9.51 -3.03 11.28
C SER A 207 8.73 -3.66 10.13
N LYS A 208 7.43 -3.94 10.32
CA LYS A 208 6.56 -4.43 9.23
C LYS A 208 6.28 -3.36 8.18
N LEU A 209 6.00 -2.13 8.62
CA LEU A 209 5.72 -1.02 7.70
C LEU A 209 6.91 -0.74 6.78
N VAL A 210 8.12 -0.66 7.34
CA VAL A 210 9.36 -0.44 6.57
C VAL A 210 9.61 -1.58 5.58
N HIS A 211 9.41 -2.83 6.00
CA HIS A 211 9.60 -3.98 5.10
C HIS A 211 8.61 -3.95 3.92
N ARG A 212 7.33 -3.68 4.18
CA ARG A 212 6.30 -3.54 3.13
C ARG A 212 6.54 -2.35 2.21
N MET A 213 7.04 -1.23 2.75
CA MET A 213 7.41 -0.07 1.93
C MET A 213 8.56 -0.41 0.97
N HIS A 214 9.54 -1.21 1.40
CA HIS A 214 10.59 -1.70 0.51
C HIS A 214 10.05 -2.63 -0.59
N GLU A 215 9.15 -3.55 -0.23
CA GLU A 215 8.47 -4.45 -1.18
C GLU A 215 7.66 -3.67 -2.23
N MET A 216 6.87 -2.68 -1.79
CA MET A 216 6.13 -1.78 -2.67
C MET A 216 7.02 -0.95 -3.58
N ALA A 217 8.16 -0.48 -3.07
CA ALA A 217 9.13 0.24 -3.89
C ALA A 217 9.70 -0.67 -4.98
N SER A 218 10.06 -1.92 -4.66
CA SER A 218 10.50 -2.89 -5.68
C SER A 218 9.40 -3.25 -6.67
N ASP A 219 8.15 -3.38 -6.22
CA ASP A 219 7.01 -3.67 -7.09
C ASP A 219 6.66 -2.49 -8.00
N ALA A 220 6.80 -1.25 -7.50
CA ALA A 220 6.62 -0.04 -8.29
C ALA A 220 7.72 0.09 -9.37
N GLU A 221 8.97 -0.23 -9.03
CA GLU A 221 10.06 -0.31 -10.00
C GLU A 221 9.80 -1.39 -11.05
N HIS A 222 9.35 -2.57 -10.63
CA HIS A 222 9.02 -3.66 -11.56
C HIS A 222 7.82 -3.32 -12.45
N SER A 223 6.80 -2.66 -11.90
CA SER A 223 5.63 -2.17 -12.64
C SER A 223 6.03 -1.10 -13.65
N LYS A 224 6.94 -0.20 -13.28
CA LYS A 224 7.50 0.79 -14.20
C LYS A 224 8.26 0.11 -15.34
N HIS A 225 9.11 -0.86 -15.03
CA HIS A 225 9.84 -1.64 -16.05
C HIS A 225 8.89 -2.41 -16.97
N MET A 226 7.80 -2.97 -16.44
CA MET A 226 6.76 -3.64 -17.23
C MET A 226 5.95 -2.65 -18.10
N ALA A 227 5.63 -1.47 -17.58
CA ALA A 227 4.96 -0.41 -18.33
C ALA A 227 5.86 0.11 -19.46
N GLU A 228 7.15 0.29 -19.19
CA GLU A 228 8.16 0.64 -20.20
C GLU A 228 8.29 -0.46 -21.26
N TRP A 229 8.33 -1.73 -20.84
CA TRP A 229 8.38 -2.88 -21.74
C TRP A 229 7.13 -2.97 -22.63
N THR A 230 5.93 -2.83 -22.07
CA THR A 230 4.67 -2.83 -22.84
C THR A 230 4.58 -1.62 -23.77
N HIS A 231 4.98 -0.44 -23.32
CA HIS A 231 5.01 0.76 -24.17
C HIS A 231 5.99 0.58 -25.34
N GLN A 232 7.17 0.01 -25.09
CA GLN A 232 8.12 -0.34 -26.15
C GLN A 232 7.54 -1.38 -27.12
N HIS A 233 6.84 -2.40 -26.60
CA HIS A 233 6.19 -3.41 -27.41
C HIS A 233 5.10 -2.82 -28.31
N MET A 234 4.24 -1.93 -27.78
CA MET A 234 3.22 -1.25 -28.57
C MET A 234 3.82 -0.34 -29.65
N ILE A 235 4.88 0.41 -29.34
CA ILE A 235 5.59 1.22 -30.35
C ILE A 235 6.16 0.33 -31.45
N LYS A 236 6.67 -0.85 -31.10
CA LYS A 236 7.21 -1.81 -32.06
C LYS A 236 6.11 -2.36 -32.97
N GLU A 237 4.97 -2.77 -32.41
CA GLU A 237 3.80 -3.24 -33.19
C GLU A 237 3.24 -2.14 -34.08
N HIS A 238 3.09 -0.91 -33.57
CA HIS A 238 2.59 0.23 -34.35
C HIS A 238 3.54 0.56 -35.52
N LYS A 239 4.86 0.49 -35.30
CA LYS A 239 5.85 0.62 -36.39
C LYS A 239 5.74 -0.51 -37.41
N GLU A 240 5.47 -1.75 -36.99
CA GLU A 240 5.24 -2.85 -37.93
C GLU A 240 3.94 -2.67 -38.74
N GLN A 241 2.86 -2.22 -38.09
CA GLN A 241 1.60 -1.91 -38.78
C GLN A 241 1.78 -0.78 -39.80
N LEU A 242 2.48 0.30 -39.44
CA LEU A 242 2.83 1.39 -40.36
C LEU A 242 3.67 0.89 -41.54
N LYS A 243 4.65 0.01 -41.29
CA LYS A 243 5.41 -0.62 -42.38
C LYS A 243 4.50 -1.43 -43.31
N ARG A 244 3.58 -2.24 -42.78
CA ARG A 244 2.62 -3.02 -43.60
C ARG A 244 1.73 -2.11 -44.44
N MET A 245 1.19 -1.04 -43.85
CA MET A 245 0.39 -0.05 -44.57
C MET A 245 1.21 0.68 -45.66
N ALA A 246 2.46 1.04 -45.36
CA ALA A 246 3.36 1.66 -46.33
C ALA A 246 3.69 0.70 -47.48
N THR A 247 4.05 -0.55 -47.19
CA THR A 247 4.33 -1.56 -48.23
C THR A 247 3.11 -1.84 -49.10
N GLN A 248 1.91 -1.87 -48.51
CA GLN A 248 0.66 -2.07 -49.25
C GLN A 248 0.33 -0.86 -50.16
N LYS A 249 0.62 0.37 -49.71
CA LYS A 249 0.50 1.58 -50.54
C LYS A 249 1.55 1.65 -51.66
N ILE A 250 2.79 1.24 -51.39
CA ILE A 250 3.88 1.20 -52.39
C ILE A 250 3.56 0.16 -53.47
N LEU A 251 2.99 -0.99 -53.12
CA LEU A 251 2.56 -2.01 -54.10
C LEU A 251 1.38 -1.56 -54.99
N GLN A 252 0.63 -0.52 -54.58
CA GLN A 252 -0.47 0.02 -55.38
C GLN A 252 -0.08 1.25 -56.24
N GLN A 253 1.14 1.79 -56.08
CA GLN A 253 1.62 2.88 -56.91
C GLN A 253 2.72 2.40 -57.89
N PRO A 254 2.42 2.27 -59.19
CA PRO A 254 3.47 2.08 -60.19
C PRO A 254 4.28 3.37 -60.32
N GLY A 255 5.52 3.38 -59.80
CA GLY A 255 6.52 4.40 -60.15
C GLY A 255 7.25 5.15 -59.03
N MET A 256 7.31 4.67 -57.78
CA MET A 256 8.18 5.28 -56.76
C MET A 256 9.33 4.36 -56.34
N GLU A 257 10.44 4.50 -57.05
CA GLU A 257 11.74 3.97 -56.68
C GLU A 257 12.48 4.97 -55.75
N ASN A 258 13.00 4.46 -54.64
CA ASN A 258 14.14 5.01 -53.88
C ASN A 258 14.00 6.42 -53.25
N VAL A 259 13.27 6.52 -52.14
CA VAL A 259 13.58 7.53 -51.09
C VAL A 259 13.88 6.80 -49.79
N VAL A 260 15.07 6.20 -49.73
CA VAL A 260 15.69 5.82 -48.46
C VAL A 260 16.07 7.14 -47.79
N THR A 261 15.31 7.52 -46.76
CA THR A 261 15.61 8.69 -45.95
C THR A 261 16.91 8.40 -45.19
N HIS A 262 18.04 8.86 -45.75
CA HIS A 262 19.29 9.00 -45.05
C HIS A 262 19.07 9.99 -43.91
N LYS A 263 18.75 9.49 -42.71
CA LYS A 263 18.97 10.25 -41.49
C LYS A 263 20.48 10.40 -41.34
N THR A 264 20.96 11.62 -41.55
CA THR A 264 22.33 12.03 -41.34
C THR A 264 22.73 11.75 -39.88
N GLU A 265 23.87 11.10 -39.66
CA GLU A 265 24.39 10.70 -38.33
C GLU A 265 24.53 11.87 -37.33
N GLY A 266 24.52 13.13 -37.81
CA GLY A 266 24.60 14.32 -36.94
C GLY A 266 23.35 14.61 -36.10
N ASP A 267 22.16 14.14 -36.49
CA ASP A 267 20.92 14.41 -35.73
C ASP A 267 20.81 13.57 -34.45
N ASP A 268 21.52 12.43 -34.40
CA ASP A 268 21.43 11.50 -33.27
C ASP A 268 22.19 12.02 -32.03
N GLU A 269 23.32 12.71 -32.20
CA GLU A 269 24.12 13.25 -31.08
C GLU A 269 23.39 14.41 -30.37
N ALA A 270 22.74 15.30 -31.12
CA ALA A 270 21.97 16.41 -30.56
C ALA A 270 20.76 15.90 -29.76
N HIS A 271 20.07 14.88 -30.26
CA HIS A 271 18.94 14.27 -29.56
C HIS A 271 19.39 13.50 -28.32
N GLU A 272 20.58 12.89 -28.34
CA GLU A 272 21.14 12.24 -27.15
C GLU A 272 21.42 13.24 -26.03
N LYS A 273 22.00 14.40 -26.35
CA LYS A 273 22.23 15.48 -25.37
C LYS A 273 20.91 15.99 -24.76
N GLU A 274 19.89 16.22 -25.59
CA GLU A 274 18.57 16.68 -25.11
C GLU A 274 17.94 15.67 -24.12
N ILE A 275 18.10 14.38 -24.37
CA ILE A 275 17.56 13.34 -23.49
C ILE A 275 18.33 13.31 -22.16
N VAL A 276 19.65 13.47 -22.19
CA VAL A 276 20.48 13.55 -20.98
C VAL A 276 20.08 14.75 -20.13
N ASP A 277 19.83 15.90 -20.76
CA ASP A 277 19.39 17.11 -20.05
C ASP A 277 18.01 16.93 -19.41
N LYS A 278 17.06 16.31 -20.11
CA LYS A 278 15.73 15.97 -19.54
C LYS A 278 15.83 14.99 -18.38
N PHE A 279 16.74 14.01 -18.44
CA PHE A 279 16.97 13.10 -17.32
C PHE A 279 17.56 13.85 -16.12
N ARG A 280 18.53 14.73 -16.36
CA ARG A 280 19.09 15.58 -15.32
C ARG A 280 18.01 16.45 -14.68
N GLU A 281 17.15 17.07 -15.48
CA GLU A 281 16.02 17.87 -15.01
C GLU A 281 15.02 17.02 -14.20
N SER A 282 14.70 15.80 -14.66
CA SER A 282 13.81 14.90 -13.91
C SER A 282 14.41 14.48 -12.56
N VAL A 283 15.72 14.31 -12.47
CA VAL A 283 16.39 14.02 -11.18
C VAL A 283 16.38 15.25 -10.28
N LEU A 284 16.61 16.45 -10.82
CA LEU A 284 16.53 17.70 -10.06
C LEU A 284 15.11 17.99 -9.55
N ASN A 285 14.09 17.68 -10.34
CA ASN A 285 12.68 17.85 -9.98
C ASN A 285 12.19 16.82 -8.95
N SER A 286 12.97 15.78 -8.63
CA SER A 286 12.59 14.75 -7.64
C SER A 286 12.76 15.20 -6.17
N ASN A 287 12.74 16.51 -5.90
CA ASN A 287 13.06 17.11 -4.60
C ASN A 287 14.40 16.58 -4.05
N ILE A 288 15.44 16.58 -4.88
CA ILE A 288 16.80 16.26 -4.44
C ILE A 288 17.60 17.54 -4.48
N ARG A 289 18.26 17.89 -3.37
CA ARG A 289 19.17 19.02 -3.34
C ARG A 289 20.56 18.54 -3.71
N VAL A 290 21.02 19.00 -4.87
CA VAL A 290 22.35 18.67 -5.38
C VAL A 290 23.38 19.60 -4.75
N ILE A 291 24.39 19.00 -4.12
CA ILE A 291 25.52 19.73 -3.54
C ILE A 291 26.72 19.57 -4.47
N PRO A 292 27.37 20.68 -4.89
CA PRO A 292 28.57 20.60 -5.72
C PRO A 292 29.70 19.92 -4.93
N GLY A 293 30.38 18.96 -5.58
CA GLY A 293 31.51 18.22 -5.01
C GLY A 293 31.36 16.71 -5.08
N ASN A 294 32.47 16.01 -4.88
CA ASN A 294 32.55 14.55 -4.93
C ASN A 294 32.15 13.87 -3.62
N GLU A 295 32.12 14.62 -2.51
CA GLU A 295 31.82 14.07 -1.20
C GLU A 295 30.78 14.88 -0.45
N LEU A 296 29.82 14.17 0.13
CA LEU A 296 28.81 14.76 0.98
C LEU A 296 29.44 15.16 2.31
N GLY A 297 29.39 16.45 2.65
CA GLY A 297 29.88 16.95 3.95
C GLY A 297 29.23 16.22 5.13
N PHE A 298 29.94 16.15 6.27
CA PHE A 298 29.48 15.40 7.45
C PHE A 298 28.06 15.77 7.89
N TYR A 299 27.71 17.07 7.92
CA TYR A 299 26.37 17.53 8.30
C TYR A 299 25.26 17.00 7.40
N HIS A 300 25.51 16.89 6.09
CA HIS A 300 24.55 16.36 5.13
C HIS A 300 24.41 14.83 5.27
N LYS A 301 25.51 14.12 5.55
CA LYS A 301 25.48 12.68 5.85
C LYS A 301 24.64 12.41 7.11
N VAL A 302 24.85 13.21 8.15
CA VAL A 302 24.06 13.13 9.39
C VAL A 302 22.59 13.47 9.13
N ALA A 303 22.29 14.52 8.35
CA ALA A 303 20.91 14.87 8.00
C ALA A 303 20.18 13.75 7.25
N ASN A 304 20.85 13.16 6.25
CA ASN A 304 20.31 12.01 5.51
C ASN A 304 20.11 10.79 6.41
N PHE A 305 21.10 10.47 7.26
CA PHE A 305 20.99 9.37 8.23
C PHE A 305 19.84 9.60 9.22
N TRP A 306 19.62 10.84 9.63
CA TRP A 306 18.54 11.25 10.51
C TRP A 306 17.17 11.02 9.87
N GLN A 307 17.01 11.41 8.60
CA GLN A 307 15.79 11.18 7.85
C GLN A 307 15.48 9.69 7.69
N GLU A 308 16.50 8.87 7.43
CA GLU A 308 16.34 7.43 7.22
C GLU A 308 16.09 6.65 8.52
N ASN A 309 16.58 7.15 9.67
CA ASN A 309 16.55 6.40 10.93
C ASN A 309 16.19 7.29 12.15
N PRO A 310 15.03 7.96 12.18
CA PRO A 310 14.69 8.91 13.24
C PRO A 310 14.68 8.25 14.63
N PHE A 311 14.24 7.00 14.74
CA PHE A 311 14.20 6.28 16.01
C PHE A 311 15.58 5.86 16.53
N LYS A 312 16.52 5.50 15.64
CA LYS A 312 17.89 5.17 16.06
C LYS A 312 18.57 6.40 16.65
N ILE A 313 18.36 7.57 16.05
CA ILE A 313 18.89 8.82 16.60
C ILE A 313 18.20 9.18 17.92
N LEU A 314 16.88 9.01 18.01
CA LEU A 314 16.17 9.25 19.27
C LEU A 314 16.66 8.31 20.39
N ALA A 315 16.89 7.04 20.10
CA ALA A 315 17.44 6.11 21.09
C ALA A 315 18.89 6.49 21.46
N PHE A 316 19.73 6.77 20.46
CA PHE A 316 21.12 7.12 20.64
C PHE A 316 21.32 8.43 21.42
N ALA A 317 20.50 9.45 21.17
CA ALA A 317 20.58 10.73 21.88
C ALA A 317 19.77 10.72 23.19
N GLY A 318 18.61 10.08 23.20
CA GLY A 318 17.69 10.06 24.32
C GLY A 318 18.22 9.28 25.53
N ILE A 319 18.81 8.09 25.31
CA ILE A 319 19.31 7.25 26.41
C ILE A 319 20.44 7.96 27.18
N PRO A 320 21.50 8.48 26.54
CA PRO A 320 22.54 9.24 27.23
C PRO A 320 22.03 10.52 27.88
N THR A 321 21.08 11.22 27.25
CA THR A 321 20.51 12.45 27.83
C THR A 321 19.78 12.15 29.14
N VAL A 322 18.92 11.12 29.17
CA VAL A 322 18.23 10.70 30.40
C VAL A 322 19.23 10.18 31.44
N GLY A 323 20.23 9.41 31.01
CA GLY A 323 21.32 8.94 31.86
C GLY A 323 22.12 10.08 32.49
N TYR A 324 22.44 11.13 31.73
CA TYR A 324 23.16 12.31 32.18
C TYR A 324 22.36 13.10 33.21
N ILE A 325 21.06 13.30 32.98
CA ILE A 325 20.15 13.95 33.94
C ILE A 325 20.08 13.15 35.25
N PHE A 326 20.04 11.81 35.15
CA PHE A 326 20.03 10.93 36.32
C PHE A 326 21.34 11.01 37.10
N TYR A 327 22.49 10.92 36.43
CA TYR A 327 23.80 10.97 37.07
C TYR A 327 24.08 12.33 37.72
N GLY A 328 23.74 13.44 37.06
CA GLY A 328 23.92 14.80 37.62
C GLY A 328 23.14 15.05 38.92
N ARG A 329 22.01 14.35 39.12
CA ARG A 329 21.20 14.43 40.36
C ARG A 329 21.69 13.52 41.49
N SER A 330 22.53 12.53 41.18
CA SER A 330 23.02 11.56 42.16
C SER A 330 23.93 12.21 43.21
N GLY A 331 24.69 13.25 42.85
CA GLY A 331 25.67 13.91 43.73
C GLY A 331 25.14 14.83 44.85
N GLN A 332 23.83 15.08 44.95
CA GLN A 332 23.27 15.92 46.03
C GLN A 332 22.84 15.07 47.25
N GLU A 333 23.74 14.78 48.18
CA GLU A 333 23.50 13.83 49.30
C GLU A 333 22.36 14.21 50.26
N HIS A 334 21.91 15.47 50.28
CA HIS A 334 20.90 15.97 51.22
C HIS A 334 19.43 15.70 50.82
N LEU A 335 19.11 15.43 49.55
CA LEU A 335 17.70 15.28 49.13
C LEU A 335 17.22 13.81 49.21
N GLN A 336 16.09 13.59 49.92
CA GLN A 336 15.34 12.34 49.91
C GLN A 336 15.19 11.81 48.47
N LEU A 337 15.64 10.56 48.25
CA LEU A 337 15.62 9.84 46.97
C LEU A 337 14.27 9.93 46.23
N GLN A 338 13.16 9.94 46.96
CA GLN A 338 11.81 9.99 46.41
C GLN A 338 11.52 11.28 45.63
N MET A 339 11.99 12.44 46.12
CA MET A 339 11.81 13.73 45.45
C MET A 339 12.72 13.88 44.22
N LYS A 340 13.91 13.25 44.26
CA LYS A 340 14.81 13.20 43.09
C LYS A 340 14.19 12.41 41.95
N VAL A 341 13.64 11.22 42.22
CA VAL A 341 13.01 10.36 41.20
C VAL A 341 11.83 11.07 40.54
N MET A 342 11.02 11.80 41.31
CA MET A 342 9.88 12.54 40.75
C MET A 342 10.33 13.62 39.75
N HIS A 343 11.32 14.44 40.11
CA HIS A 343 11.81 15.49 39.22
C HIS A 343 12.55 14.93 38.00
N THR A 344 13.35 13.88 38.16
CA THR A 344 14.03 13.25 37.03
C THR A 344 13.02 12.71 36.01
N ARG A 345 11.85 12.21 36.46
CA ARG A 345 10.79 11.75 35.55
C ARG A 345 10.19 12.91 34.75
N VAL A 346 9.83 14.02 35.39
CA VAL A 346 9.24 15.18 34.71
C VAL A 346 10.24 15.79 33.72
N MET A 347 11.50 15.94 34.13
CA MET A 347 12.57 16.44 33.25
C MET A 347 12.87 15.47 32.11
N GLY A 348 12.84 14.16 32.38
CA GLY A 348 13.00 13.13 31.35
C GLY A 348 11.87 13.17 30.32
N GLN A 349 10.62 13.30 30.78
CA GLN A 349 9.46 13.47 29.87
C GLN A 349 9.59 14.74 29.04
N PHE A 350 9.96 15.86 29.65
CA PHE A 350 10.19 17.12 28.94
C PHE A 350 11.30 16.99 27.88
N ALA A 351 12.42 16.36 28.24
CA ALA A 351 13.53 16.12 27.32
C ALA A 351 13.12 15.26 26.12
N VAL A 352 12.38 14.16 26.36
CA VAL A 352 11.90 13.27 25.29
C VAL A 352 10.88 13.98 24.40
N ILE A 353 9.94 14.73 24.98
CA ILE A 353 8.95 15.50 24.21
C ILE A 353 9.64 16.57 23.36
N SER A 354 10.58 17.32 23.92
CA SER A 354 11.36 18.31 23.18
C SER A 354 12.12 17.65 22.03
N MET A 355 12.74 16.49 22.27
CA MET A 355 13.45 15.74 21.24
C MET A 355 12.49 15.28 20.14
N LEU A 356 11.33 14.71 20.48
CA LEU A 356 10.31 14.29 19.52
C LEU A 356 9.80 15.46 18.68
N LEU A 357 9.53 16.61 19.29
CA LEU A 357 9.10 17.81 18.57
C LEU A 357 10.19 18.30 17.61
N THR A 358 11.45 18.33 18.03
CA THR A 358 12.58 18.66 17.15
C THR A 358 12.69 17.66 16.00
N LEU A 359 12.48 16.37 16.25
CA LEU A 359 12.49 15.34 15.19
C LEU A 359 11.38 15.54 14.17
N MET A 360 10.16 15.83 14.64
CA MET A 360 9.03 16.07 13.74
C MET A 360 9.25 17.33 12.90
N GLY A 361 9.72 18.42 13.51
CA GLY A 361 10.05 19.65 12.79
C GLY A 361 11.20 19.46 11.80
N PHE A 362 12.22 18.70 12.17
CA PHE A 362 13.34 18.38 11.29
C PHE A 362 12.91 17.46 10.14
N LYS A 363 12.06 16.47 10.41
CA LYS A 363 11.50 15.59 9.39
C LYS A 363 10.68 16.38 8.37
N GLU A 364 9.78 17.25 8.83
CA GLU A 364 9.01 18.09 7.91
C GLU A 364 9.90 19.02 7.09
N TYR A 365 10.95 19.58 7.69
CA TYR A 365 11.94 20.37 6.98
C TYR A 365 12.67 19.55 5.89
N MET A 366 13.08 18.32 6.19
CA MET A 366 13.75 17.42 5.23
C MET A 366 12.79 16.92 4.14
N ASP A 367 11.54 16.63 4.48
CA ASP A 367 10.52 16.22 3.52
C ASP A 367 10.20 17.34 2.52
N ARG A 368 10.29 18.61 2.95
CA ARG A 368 10.17 19.79 2.05
C ARG A 368 11.45 20.12 1.30
N SER A 369 12.60 19.96 1.94
CA SER A 369 13.89 20.39 1.37
C SER A 369 14.55 19.35 0.48
N GLY A 370 14.15 18.09 0.61
CA GLY A 370 14.72 16.99 -0.14
C GLY A 370 15.93 16.34 0.52
N LYS A 371 16.29 15.15 0.03
CA LYS A 371 17.54 14.46 0.40
C LYS A 371 18.74 15.18 -0.23
N TYR A 372 19.84 15.27 0.50
CA TYR A 372 21.08 15.80 -0.03
C TYR A 372 21.81 14.73 -0.84
N VAL A 373 22.14 15.02 -2.09
CA VAL A 373 22.86 14.11 -2.99
C VAL A 373 24.02 14.87 -3.64
N THR A 374 25.16 14.22 -3.81
CA THR A 374 26.32 14.85 -4.47
C THR A 374 26.11 14.93 -5.97
N GLU A 375 26.77 15.88 -6.65
CA GLU A 375 26.80 15.89 -8.11
C GLU A 375 27.37 14.60 -8.70
N ALA A 376 28.37 14.01 -8.02
CA ALA A 376 28.95 12.73 -8.41
C ALA A 376 27.90 11.60 -8.37
N ASP A 377 27.08 11.52 -7.32
CA ASP A 377 26.00 10.53 -7.21
C ASP A 377 24.90 10.77 -8.26
N VAL A 378 24.56 12.02 -8.54
CA VAL A 378 23.60 12.36 -9.62
C VAL A 378 24.15 11.91 -10.97
N ASN A 379 25.40 12.24 -11.27
CA ASN A 379 26.06 11.85 -12.53
C ASN A 379 26.18 10.33 -12.64
N ALA A 380 26.50 9.62 -11.54
CA ALA A 380 26.54 8.16 -11.51
C ALA A 380 25.16 7.54 -11.79
N ARG A 381 24.08 8.11 -11.22
CA ARG A 381 22.70 7.66 -11.50
C ARG A 381 22.29 7.94 -12.94
N VAL A 382 22.65 9.11 -13.48
CA VAL A 382 22.41 9.44 -14.90
C VAL A 382 23.16 8.46 -15.80
N ALA A 383 24.42 8.16 -15.49
CA ALA A 383 25.23 7.18 -16.23
C ALA A 383 24.62 5.78 -16.20
N GLN A 384 24.14 5.30 -15.04
CA GLN A 384 23.44 4.02 -14.91
C GLN A 384 22.15 3.99 -15.73
N MET A 385 21.38 5.10 -15.76
CA MET A 385 20.19 5.20 -16.61
C MET A 385 20.53 5.24 -18.11
N GLN A 386 21.65 5.87 -18.49
CA GLN A 386 22.13 5.84 -19.86
C GLN A 386 22.55 4.41 -20.26
N GLU A 387 23.24 3.70 -19.38
CA GLU A 387 23.63 2.30 -19.60
C GLU A 387 22.40 1.39 -19.79
N SER A 388 21.41 1.50 -18.91
CA SER A 388 20.16 0.72 -19.03
C SER A 388 19.41 1.05 -20.32
N ARG A 389 19.38 2.33 -20.72
CA ARG A 389 18.81 2.74 -22.01
C ARG A 389 19.57 2.16 -23.20
N MET A 390 20.91 2.20 -23.19
CA MET A 390 21.73 1.61 -24.25
C MET A 390 21.50 0.11 -24.36
N GLU A 391 21.39 -0.59 -23.23
CA GLU A 391 21.09 -2.02 -23.20
C GLU A 391 19.71 -2.31 -23.83
N LEU A 392 18.68 -1.53 -23.46
CA LEU A 392 17.34 -1.64 -24.03
C LEU A 392 17.34 -1.37 -25.54
N LEU A 393 18.05 -0.34 -25.99
CA LEU A 393 18.19 -0.06 -27.42
C LEU A 393 18.93 -1.18 -28.17
N ALA A 394 19.96 -1.77 -27.56
CA ALA A 394 20.68 -2.91 -28.13
C ALA A 394 19.78 -4.16 -28.22
N ARG A 395 18.95 -4.42 -27.20
CA ARG A 395 17.92 -5.49 -27.23
C ARG A 395 16.92 -5.22 -28.37
N LEU A 396 16.41 -4.00 -28.51
CA LEU A 396 15.50 -3.64 -29.60
C LEU A 396 16.13 -3.75 -30.99
N LYS A 397 17.42 -3.40 -31.15
CA LYS A 397 18.15 -3.59 -32.42
C LYS A 397 18.28 -5.08 -32.76
N ARG A 398 18.65 -5.91 -31.79
CA ARG A 398 18.71 -7.39 -31.95
C ARG A 398 17.36 -7.96 -32.37
N GLU A 399 16.28 -7.56 -31.70
CA GLU A 399 14.93 -8.02 -32.05
C GLU A 399 14.48 -7.55 -33.45
N LYS A 400 14.83 -6.32 -33.85
CA LYS A 400 14.54 -5.83 -35.21
C LYS A 400 15.31 -6.61 -36.28
N ALA A 401 16.57 -6.94 -36.03
CA ALA A 401 17.37 -7.74 -36.95
C ALA A 401 16.81 -9.17 -37.07
N ALA A 402 16.43 -9.79 -35.95
CA ALA A 402 15.78 -11.09 -35.94
C ALA A 402 14.43 -11.06 -36.70
N ALA A 403 13.61 -10.03 -36.49
CA ALA A 403 12.35 -9.86 -37.21
C ALA A 403 12.56 -9.68 -38.72
N ALA A 404 13.59 -8.94 -39.14
CA ALA A 404 13.95 -8.77 -40.55
C ALA A 404 14.37 -10.09 -41.21
N GLN A 405 15.18 -10.91 -40.52
CA GLN A 405 15.57 -12.23 -41.02
C GLN A 405 14.37 -13.18 -41.15
N VAL A 406 13.42 -13.12 -40.21
CA VAL A 406 12.17 -13.89 -40.29
C VAL A 406 11.32 -13.42 -41.48
N ALA A 407 11.24 -12.11 -41.73
CA ALA A 407 10.53 -11.56 -42.87
C ALA A 407 11.17 -12.00 -44.21
N GLU A 408 12.50 -11.98 -44.32
CA GLU A 408 13.22 -12.43 -45.51
C GLU A 408 12.97 -13.93 -45.78
N LYS A 409 13.01 -14.77 -44.74
CA LYS A 409 12.69 -16.21 -44.85
C LYS A 409 11.25 -16.43 -45.35
N ARG A 410 10.29 -15.66 -44.85
CA ARG A 410 8.89 -15.73 -45.31
C ARG A 410 8.74 -15.32 -46.77
N LEU A 411 9.47 -14.29 -47.21
CA LEU A 411 9.45 -13.82 -48.59
C LEU A 411 10.01 -14.90 -49.54
N LYS A 412 11.15 -15.51 -49.21
CA LYS A 412 11.72 -16.63 -49.98
C LYS A 412 10.79 -17.85 -50.05
N ALA A 413 10.13 -18.19 -48.95
CA ALA A 413 9.15 -19.28 -48.93
C ALA A 413 7.95 -18.98 -49.85
N HIS A 414 7.42 -17.75 -49.80
CA HIS A 414 6.34 -17.32 -50.66
C HIS A 414 6.72 -17.33 -52.15
N GLU A 415 7.94 -16.88 -52.50
CA GLU A 415 8.44 -16.96 -53.89
C GLU A 415 8.56 -18.41 -54.39
N ALA A 416 9.01 -19.34 -53.53
CA ALA A 416 9.12 -20.75 -53.87
C ALA A 416 7.73 -21.36 -54.15
N ASP A 417 6.73 -21.05 -53.32
CA ASP A 417 5.35 -21.50 -53.50
C ASP A 417 4.73 -20.95 -54.80
N MET A 418 4.99 -19.68 -55.12
CA MET A 418 4.53 -19.07 -56.37
C MET A 418 5.16 -19.75 -57.60
N LYS A 419 6.47 -20.04 -57.56
CA LYS A 419 7.14 -20.79 -58.63
C LYS A 419 6.60 -22.22 -58.77
N ALA A 420 6.30 -22.90 -57.67
CA ALA A 420 5.71 -24.24 -57.68
C ALA A 420 4.31 -24.23 -58.31
N LYS A 421 3.45 -23.28 -57.93
CA LYS A 421 2.13 -23.08 -58.55
C LYS A 421 2.22 -22.80 -60.05
N GLN A 422 3.17 -21.96 -60.47
CA GLN A 422 3.35 -21.64 -61.89
C GLN A 422 3.77 -22.87 -62.71
N LYS A 423 4.63 -23.74 -62.15
CA LYS A 423 4.98 -25.02 -62.77
C LYS A 423 3.78 -25.97 -62.90
N MET A 424 2.91 -26.05 -61.89
CA MET A 424 1.69 -26.87 -61.94
C MET A 424 0.68 -26.39 -62.99
N ILE A 425 0.66 -25.09 -63.31
CA ILE A 425 -0.23 -24.54 -64.35
C ILE A 425 0.31 -24.83 -65.76
N GLN A 426 1.62 -25.03 -65.91
CA GLN A 426 2.27 -25.28 -67.21
C GLN A 426 2.32 -26.77 -67.59
N SER A 427 2.19 -27.67 -66.62
CA SER A 427 2.07 -29.13 -66.83
C SER A 427 0.61 -29.52 -67.06
#